data_AF-A0A1C3EAM9-F1
#
_entry.id   AF-A0A1C3EAM9-F1
#
_cell.length_a   1.000
_cell.length_b   1.000
_cell.length_c   1.000
_cell.angle_alpha   90.00
_cell.angle_beta   90.00
_cell.angle_gamma   90.00
#
_symmetry.space_group_name_H-M   'P 1'
#
loop_
_entity.id
_entity.type
_entity.pdbx_description
1 polymer ?
#
loop_
_entity_poly.entity_id
_entity_poly.type
_entity_poly.pdbx_seq_one_letter_code
_entity_poly.pdbx_strand_id
1 'polypeptide(L)'
;MEVRFMSSDELNLTEGVWCVVANIKREHPFGEGGIETKSGTKQFRGGTKVYIGGCYAGTCGGVTCIGLHRKSRRFITCIVSVTHLENFRTKVAYHPKVVRRLKDDERCWFKTMEDAERWASAFPEWQEIWKRAKKPDTDEQSQGL
;
A
#
# COMPACT_ATOMS: atom_id res chain seq x y z
N MET A 1 -1.16 -19.98 -39.87
CA MET A 1 -0.92 -19.01 -38.78
C MET A 1 -2.26 -18.78 -38.12
N GLU A 2 -2.49 -19.32 -36.93
CA GLU A 2 -3.79 -19.24 -36.26
C GLU A 2 -3.89 -17.91 -35.50
N VAL A 3 -4.79 -17.03 -35.94
CA VAL A 3 -5.09 -15.75 -35.27
C VAL A 3 -6.07 -16.02 -34.12
N ARG A 4 -5.56 -16.00 -32.88
CA ARG A 4 -6.40 -16.09 -31.69
C ARG A 4 -7.09 -14.74 -31.44
N PHE A 5 -8.42 -14.73 -31.50
CA PHE A 5 -9.22 -13.60 -31.05
C PHE A 5 -9.25 -13.57 -29.52
N MET A 6 -8.73 -12.49 -28.92
CA MET A 6 -8.81 -12.25 -27.48
C MET A 6 -10.20 -11.71 -27.13
N SER A 7 -10.82 -12.23 -26.06
CA SER A 7 -12.11 -11.69 -25.61
C SER A 7 -11.93 -10.27 -25.07
N SER A 8 -13.02 -9.47 -25.05
CA SER A 8 -12.98 -8.12 -24.45
C SER A 8 -12.51 -8.13 -23.00
N ASP A 9 -12.81 -9.19 -22.24
CA ASP A 9 -12.31 -9.38 -20.88
C ASP A 9 -10.81 -9.67 -20.84
N GLU A 10 -10.30 -10.49 -21.76
CA GLU A 10 -8.85 -10.73 -21.90
C GLU A 10 -8.11 -9.46 -22.30
N LEU A 11 -8.65 -8.67 -23.24
CA LEU A 11 -8.09 -7.36 -23.64
C LEU A 11 -8.07 -6.38 -22.46
N ASN A 12 -9.14 -6.33 -21.67
CA ASN A 12 -9.21 -5.51 -20.46
C ASN A 12 -8.16 -5.91 -19.41
N LEU A 13 -7.78 -7.19 -19.34
CA LEU A 13 -6.73 -7.66 -18.42
C LEU A 13 -5.31 -7.47 -18.98
N THR A 14 -5.17 -7.24 -20.29
CA THR A 14 -3.89 -6.86 -20.92
C THR A 14 -3.57 -5.38 -20.81
N GLU A 15 -4.57 -4.52 -20.67
CA GLU A 15 -4.35 -3.11 -20.37
C GLU A 15 -3.82 -2.93 -18.94
N GLY A 16 -2.58 -2.46 -18.85
CA GLY A 16 -1.96 -2.17 -17.56
C GLY A 16 -2.69 -1.04 -16.82
N VAL A 17 -2.66 -1.09 -15.49
CA VAL A 17 -3.31 -0.10 -14.64
C VAL A 17 -2.25 0.71 -13.89
N TRP A 18 -2.33 2.04 -13.97
CA TRP A 18 -1.49 2.93 -13.17
C TRP A 18 -1.80 2.78 -11.68
N CYS A 19 -0.74 2.69 -10.87
CA CYS A 19 -0.85 2.53 -9.43
C CYS A 19 0.44 3.00 -8.76
N VAL A 20 0.44 3.06 -7.43
CA VAL A 20 1.66 3.23 -6.66
C VAL A 20 2.16 1.87 -6.21
N VAL A 21 3.42 1.56 -6.46
CA VAL A 21 4.08 0.38 -5.90
C VAL A 21 4.86 0.79 -4.66
N ALA A 22 4.79 -0.04 -3.63
CA ALA A 22 5.57 0.12 -2.42
C ALA A 22 6.09 -1.23 -1.93
N ASN A 23 6.91 -1.20 -0.89
CA ASN A 23 7.36 -2.37 -0.17
C ASN A 23 6.83 -2.32 1.25
N ILE A 24 6.46 -3.47 1.81
CA ILE A 24 6.22 -3.61 3.25
C ILE A 24 7.56 -3.42 3.96
N LYS A 25 7.62 -2.55 4.96
CA LYS A 25 8.81 -2.40 5.80
C LYS A 25 9.26 -3.75 6.34
N ARG A 26 10.56 -4.01 6.27
CA ARG A 26 11.12 -5.27 6.77
C ARG A 26 10.90 -5.41 8.26
N GLU A 27 11.10 -4.34 9.00
CA GLU A 27 11.00 -4.26 10.44
C GLU A 27 10.33 -2.94 10.83
N HIS A 28 9.57 -2.97 11.92
CA HIS A 28 8.98 -1.78 12.50
C HIS A 28 8.77 -1.93 14.01
N PRO A 29 8.76 -0.82 14.77
CA PRO A 29 8.39 -0.83 16.18
C PRO A 29 6.98 -1.40 16.40
N PHE A 30 6.81 -2.12 17.50
CA PHE A 30 5.58 -2.77 17.90
C PHE A 30 5.47 -2.80 19.44
N GLY A 31 4.26 -3.01 19.94
CA GLY A 31 3.99 -3.07 21.37
C GLY A 31 3.99 -1.70 22.03
N GLU A 32 3.80 -1.70 23.34
CA GLU A 32 3.82 -0.49 24.16
C GLU A 32 5.19 0.19 24.08
N GLY A 33 5.20 1.51 23.86
CA GLY A 33 6.43 2.29 23.68
C GLY A 33 7.25 1.96 22.42
N GLY A 34 6.80 1.02 21.57
CA GLY A 34 7.56 0.59 20.38
C GLY A 34 8.84 -0.19 20.71
N ILE A 35 8.90 -0.82 21.89
CA ILE A 35 10.10 -1.54 22.37
C ILE A 35 10.32 -2.83 21.55
N GLU A 36 9.25 -3.50 21.12
CA GLU A 36 9.38 -4.70 20.30
C GLU A 36 9.63 -4.32 18.84
N THR A 37 10.37 -5.15 18.12
CA THR A 37 10.47 -5.06 16.67
C THR A 37 9.73 -6.22 16.03
N LYS A 38 8.81 -5.92 15.09
CA LYS A 38 8.12 -6.93 14.29
C LYS A 38 8.48 -6.82 12.82
N SER A 39 8.53 -7.97 12.17
CA SER A 39 8.77 -8.05 10.73
C SER A 39 7.48 -8.13 9.92
N GLY A 40 7.39 -7.26 8.91
CA GLY A 40 6.28 -7.24 7.97
C GLY A 40 4.95 -6.86 8.61
N THR A 41 3.86 -7.49 8.17
CA THR A 41 2.54 -7.31 8.78
C THR A 41 1.89 -8.68 9.01
N LYS A 42 0.70 -8.70 9.63
CA LYS A 42 -0.10 -9.93 9.72
C LYS A 42 -0.30 -10.61 8.36
N GLN A 43 -0.46 -9.82 7.31
CA GLN A 43 -0.81 -10.29 5.96
C GLN A 43 0.40 -10.49 5.04
N PHE A 44 1.47 -9.72 5.22
CA PHE A 44 2.59 -9.66 4.28
C PHE A 44 3.93 -9.85 4.98
N ARG A 45 4.90 -10.47 4.27
CA ARG A 45 6.29 -10.55 4.77
C ARG A 45 6.97 -9.18 4.64
N GLY A 46 7.96 -8.91 5.48
CA GLY A 46 8.86 -7.79 5.28
C GLY A 46 9.47 -7.81 3.86
N GLY A 47 9.56 -6.64 3.22
CA GLY A 47 10.04 -6.46 1.86
C GLY A 47 9.04 -6.82 0.75
N THR A 48 7.85 -7.36 1.08
CA THR A 48 6.85 -7.74 0.06
C THR A 48 6.47 -6.53 -0.79
N LYS A 49 6.54 -6.67 -2.11
CA LYS A 49 6.02 -5.68 -3.06
C LYS A 49 4.50 -5.66 -2.99
N VAL A 50 3.93 -4.47 -2.84
CA VAL A 50 2.48 -4.24 -2.87
C VAL A 50 2.14 -3.19 -3.92
N TYR A 51 0.93 -3.29 -4.46
CA TYR A 51 0.34 -2.35 -5.41
C TYR A 51 -0.77 -1.60 -4.67
N ILE A 52 -0.69 -0.28 -4.63
CA ILE A 52 -1.63 0.60 -3.95
C ILE A 52 -2.56 1.16 -5.02
N GLY A 53 -3.85 0.83 -4.90
CA GLY A 53 -4.88 1.30 -5.82
C GLY A 53 -5.68 2.49 -5.31
N GLY A 54 -5.57 2.82 -4.03
CA GLY A 54 -6.33 3.91 -3.43
C GLY A 54 -5.97 4.14 -1.98
N CYS A 55 -6.49 5.24 -1.43
CA CYS A 55 -6.27 5.65 -0.05
C CYS A 55 -7.46 6.42 0.51
N TYR A 56 -7.46 6.60 1.83
CA TYR A 56 -8.49 7.31 2.59
C TYR A 56 -7.90 8.50 3.36
N ALA A 57 -7.31 9.43 2.62
CA ALA A 57 -6.72 10.63 3.22
C ALA A 57 -7.77 11.45 3.98
N GLY A 58 -7.39 11.93 5.16
CA GLY A 58 -8.28 12.65 6.07
C GLY A 58 -9.17 11.77 6.96
N THR A 59 -9.34 10.47 6.66
CA THR A 59 -10.21 9.57 7.44
C THR A 59 -9.44 8.52 8.24
N CYS A 60 -8.40 7.91 7.67
CA CYS A 60 -7.58 6.92 8.38
C CYS A 60 -6.16 6.84 7.80
N GLY A 61 -5.20 6.27 8.53
CA GLY A 61 -3.82 6.12 8.05
C GLY A 61 -3.61 4.93 7.11
N GLY A 62 -4.65 4.51 6.39
CA GLY A 62 -4.71 3.26 5.63
C GLY A 62 -4.75 3.48 4.12
N VAL A 63 -4.07 2.59 3.40
CA VAL A 63 -4.10 2.50 1.93
C VAL A 63 -4.58 1.13 1.48
N THR A 64 -5.28 1.07 0.34
CA THR A 64 -5.76 -0.16 -0.27
C THR A 64 -4.62 -0.83 -1.04
N CYS A 65 -4.09 -1.90 -0.46
CA CYS A 65 -2.95 -2.65 -1.00
C CYS A 65 -3.36 -3.99 -1.58
N ILE A 66 -2.81 -4.32 -2.75
CA ILE A 66 -2.83 -5.64 -3.36
C ILE A 66 -1.43 -6.23 -3.26
N GLY A 67 -1.29 -7.41 -2.68
CA GLY A 67 0.01 -8.04 -2.46
C GLY A 67 -0.08 -9.55 -2.31
N LEU A 68 1.08 -10.21 -2.36
CA LEU A 68 1.16 -11.66 -2.19
C LEU A 68 1.09 -12.02 -0.70
N HIS A 69 0.00 -12.64 -0.27
CA HIS A 69 -0.20 -13.02 1.13
C HIS A 69 0.89 -13.97 1.64
N ARG A 70 1.39 -13.74 2.86
CA ARG A 70 2.59 -14.41 3.39
C ARG A 70 2.45 -15.92 3.58
N LYS A 71 1.24 -16.43 3.86
CA LYS A 71 0.97 -17.87 4.07
C LYS A 71 0.41 -18.54 2.82
N SER A 72 -0.69 -18.02 2.30
CA SER A 72 -1.40 -18.65 1.17
C SER A 72 -0.71 -18.45 -0.18
N ARG A 73 0.26 -17.53 -0.30
CA ARG A 73 0.95 -17.22 -1.56
C ARG A 73 -0.01 -16.82 -2.68
N ARG A 74 -1.17 -16.24 -2.32
CA ARG A 74 -2.18 -15.71 -3.24
C ARG A 74 -2.24 -14.20 -3.12
N PHE A 75 -2.59 -13.52 -4.22
CA PHE A 75 -2.88 -12.09 -4.18
C PHE A 75 -4.13 -11.84 -3.34
N ILE A 76 -4.02 -10.92 -2.39
CA ILE A 76 -5.12 -10.42 -1.58
C ILE A 76 -5.19 -8.90 -1.70
N THR A 77 -6.38 -8.35 -1.47
CA THR A 77 -6.58 -6.90 -1.28
C THR A 77 -6.87 -6.64 0.19
N CYS A 78 -6.15 -5.74 0.83
CA CYS A 78 -6.41 -5.35 2.20
C CYS A 78 -5.92 -3.92 2.49
N ILE A 79 -6.47 -3.31 3.54
CA ILE A 79 -5.98 -2.03 4.05
C ILE A 79 -4.68 -2.24 4.82
N VAL A 80 -3.64 -1.47 4.47
CA VAL A 80 -2.35 -1.46 5.16
C VAL A 80 -2.09 -0.06 5.67
N SER A 81 -1.58 0.07 6.90
CA SER A 81 -1.18 1.37 7.41
C SER A 81 -0.05 1.94 6.57
N VAL A 82 -0.17 3.19 6.14
CA VAL A 82 0.84 3.89 5.33
C VAL A 82 2.19 3.89 6.02
N THR A 83 2.23 3.91 7.37
CA THR A 83 3.49 3.89 8.15
C THR A 83 4.28 2.58 8.05
N HIS A 84 3.64 1.48 7.60
CA HIS A 84 4.27 0.17 7.38
C HIS A 84 4.81 0.00 5.95
N LEU A 85 4.75 1.04 5.13
CA LEU A 85 5.19 1.01 3.73
C LEU A 85 6.46 1.83 3.54
N GLU A 86 7.22 1.49 2.51
CA GLU A 86 8.44 2.19 2.09
C GLU A 86 8.62 2.09 0.57
N ASN A 87 9.52 2.91 0.00
CA ASN A 87 9.88 2.87 -1.42
C ASN A 87 8.69 3.07 -2.38
N PHE A 88 7.85 4.08 -2.09
CA PHE A 88 6.74 4.47 -2.95
C PHE A 88 7.23 4.90 -4.33
N ARG A 89 6.60 4.37 -5.38
CA ARG A 89 6.95 4.69 -6.77
C ARG A 89 5.75 4.49 -7.69
N THR A 90 5.53 5.41 -8.61
CA THR A 90 4.53 5.27 -9.67
C THR A 90 4.93 4.16 -10.64
N LYS A 91 4.02 3.22 -10.91
CA LYS A 91 4.22 2.15 -11.91
C LYS A 91 2.91 1.70 -12.53
N VAL A 92 3.01 1.14 -13.74
CA VAL A 92 1.94 0.36 -14.35
C VAL A 92 1.99 -1.09 -13.84
N ALA A 93 0.85 -1.61 -13.38
CA ALA A 93 0.68 -3.01 -13.05
C ALA A 93 0.22 -3.80 -14.28
N TYR A 94 0.93 -4.88 -14.61
CA TYR A 94 0.60 -5.77 -15.74
C TYR A 94 0.20 -7.18 -15.31
N HIS A 95 0.39 -7.54 -14.04
CA HIS A 95 0.08 -8.89 -13.60
C HIS A 95 -1.47 -9.09 -13.61
N PRO A 96 -2.04 -10.05 -14.36
CA PRO A 96 -3.49 -10.11 -14.60
C PRO A 96 -4.33 -10.16 -13.31
N LYS A 97 -3.89 -10.93 -12.30
CA LYS A 97 -4.58 -11.01 -10.99
C LYS A 97 -4.55 -9.71 -10.18
N VAL A 98 -3.58 -8.84 -10.45
CA VAL A 98 -3.42 -7.52 -9.82
C VAL A 98 -4.25 -6.50 -10.59
N VAL A 99 -4.12 -6.47 -11.92
CA VAL A 99 -4.94 -5.63 -12.82
C VAL A 99 -6.42 -5.82 -12.52
N ARG A 100 -6.88 -7.07 -12.48
CA ARG A 100 -8.27 -7.40 -12.13
C ARG A 100 -8.69 -6.80 -10.78
N ARG A 101 -7.86 -6.94 -9.75
CA ARG A 101 -8.18 -6.39 -8.41
C ARG A 101 -8.17 -4.86 -8.38
N LEU A 102 -7.30 -4.21 -9.15
CA LEU A 102 -7.26 -2.75 -9.26
C LEU A 102 -8.47 -2.19 -10.02
N LYS A 103 -8.97 -2.94 -11.02
CA LYS A 103 -10.17 -2.57 -11.79
C LYS A 103 -11.47 -2.84 -11.01
N ASP A 104 -11.59 -4.03 -10.40
CA ASP A 104 -12.85 -4.52 -9.80
C ASP A 104 -13.13 -3.98 -8.38
N ASP A 105 -12.10 -3.55 -7.64
CA ASP A 105 -12.27 -3.10 -6.24
C ASP A 105 -12.52 -1.58 -6.21
N GLU A 106 -13.71 -1.16 -5.75
CA GLU A 106 -14.12 0.26 -5.69
C GLU A 106 -13.20 1.12 -4.81
N ARG A 107 -12.47 0.49 -3.89
CA ARG A 107 -11.48 1.18 -3.05
C ARG A 107 -10.19 1.50 -3.80
N CYS A 108 -10.03 0.96 -5.01
CA CYS A 108 -8.92 1.23 -5.93
C CYS A 108 -9.33 2.29 -6.96
N TRP A 109 -9.24 3.56 -6.56
CA TRP A 109 -9.68 4.69 -7.37
C TRP A 109 -8.56 5.39 -8.16
N PHE A 110 -7.29 5.01 -7.99
CA PHE A 110 -6.21 5.49 -8.86
C PHE A 110 -6.43 4.93 -10.26
N LYS A 111 -6.83 5.77 -11.21
CA LYS A 111 -7.09 5.34 -12.60
C LYS A 111 -6.08 5.93 -13.59
N THR A 112 -5.43 7.05 -13.24
CA THR A 112 -4.48 7.71 -14.13
C THR A 112 -3.04 7.69 -13.60
N MET A 113 -2.09 8.05 -14.46
CA MET A 113 -0.71 8.28 -14.06
C MET A 113 -0.62 9.45 -13.08
N GLU A 114 -1.35 10.55 -13.32
CA GLU A 114 -1.31 11.73 -12.44
C GLU A 114 -1.81 11.40 -11.03
N ASP A 115 -2.87 10.59 -10.90
CA ASP A 115 -3.34 10.12 -9.59
C ASP A 115 -2.21 9.40 -8.84
N ALA A 116 -1.57 8.44 -9.51
CA ALA A 116 -0.53 7.62 -8.92
C ALA A 116 0.72 8.47 -8.56
N GLU A 117 1.14 9.41 -9.40
CA GLU A 117 2.26 10.32 -9.11
C GLU A 117 1.99 11.26 -7.95
N ARG A 118 0.79 11.84 -7.92
CA ARG A 118 0.34 12.70 -6.82
C ARG A 118 0.43 11.96 -5.49
N TRP A 119 -0.12 10.75 -5.43
CA TRP A 119 -0.12 9.98 -4.18
C TRP A 119 1.23 9.38 -3.82
N ALA A 120 2.02 8.94 -4.80
CA ALA A 120 3.39 8.49 -4.54
C ALA A 120 4.21 9.58 -3.84
N SER A 121 4.03 10.84 -4.27
CA SER A 121 4.68 12.01 -3.68
C SER A 121 4.09 12.42 -2.33
N ALA A 122 2.78 12.25 -2.13
CA ALA A 122 2.09 12.61 -0.89
C ALA A 122 2.28 11.58 0.25
N PHE A 123 2.53 10.31 -0.05
CA PHE A 123 2.62 9.27 0.97
C PHE A 123 3.70 9.52 2.04
N PRO A 124 4.93 9.96 1.72
CA PRO A 124 5.93 10.29 2.73
C PRO A 124 5.47 11.35 3.74
N GLU A 125 4.87 12.45 3.28
CA GLU A 125 4.32 13.49 4.18
C GLU A 125 3.20 12.92 5.05
N TRP A 126 2.33 12.11 4.45
CA TRP A 126 1.25 11.47 5.18
C TRP A 126 1.76 10.49 6.24
N GLN A 127 2.88 9.81 6.00
CA GLN A 127 3.55 9.00 7.03
C GLN A 127 3.98 9.84 8.23
N GLU A 128 4.53 11.03 8.01
CA GLU A 128 4.97 11.91 9.09
C GLU A 128 3.80 12.40 9.94
N ILE A 129 2.67 12.76 9.31
CA ILE A 129 1.44 13.13 10.02
C ILE A 129 0.99 12.00 10.96
N TRP A 130 0.97 10.76 10.47
CA TRP A 130 0.55 9.62 11.27
C TRP A 130 1.58 9.13 12.30
N LYS A 131 2.88 9.37 12.07
CA LYS A 131 3.91 9.13 13.07
C LYS A 131 3.75 10.11 14.25
N ARG A 132 3.53 11.39 13.95
CA ARG A 132 3.28 12.42 14.97
C ARG A 132 2.02 12.12 15.78
N ALA A 133 0.91 11.77 15.13
CA ALA A 133 -0.32 11.42 15.83
C ALA A 133 -0.21 10.16 16.73
N LYS A 134 0.76 9.26 16.46
CA LYS A 134 0.99 8.05 17.27
C LYS A 134 1.96 8.26 18.43
N LYS A 135 2.77 9.32 18.43
CA LYS A 135 3.53 9.72 19.62
C LYS A 135 2.60 10.58 20.46
N PRO A 136 2.05 10.11 21.60
CA PRO A 136 1.50 11.06 22.56
C PRO A 136 2.61 12.01 23.00
N ASP A 137 2.28 13.28 23.26
CA ASP A 137 3.17 14.24 23.95
C ASP A 137 3.69 13.57 25.24
N THR A 138 4.88 13.02 25.15
CA THR A 138 5.67 12.58 26.31
C THR A 138 6.89 13.45 26.25
N ASP A 139 6.72 14.72 26.61
CA ASP A 139 7.75 15.68 26.99
C ASP A 139 7.04 17.00 27.36
N GLU A 140 6.63 17.14 28.63
CA GLU A 140 6.60 18.40 29.43
C GLU A 140 5.72 18.25 30.69
N GLN A 141 6.12 17.40 31.65
CA GLN A 141 5.89 17.64 33.09
C GLN A 141 7.07 17.09 33.89
N SER A 142 8.24 17.70 33.71
CA SER A 142 9.37 17.62 34.62
C SER A 142 10.01 19.00 34.74
N GLN A 143 9.24 20.00 35.15
CA GLN A 143 9.81 21.18 35.79
C GLN A 143 9.76 20.93 37.29
N GLY A 144 10.93 21.14 37.91
CA GLY A 144 11.30 20.54 39.17
C GLY A 144 10.52 21.03 40.39
N LEU A 145 10.52 20.16 41.39
CA LEU A 145 10.46 20.47 42.82
C LEU A 145 11.59 19.70 43.50
#